data_AF-A0A3N5HU19-F1
#
_entry.id   AF-A0A3N5HU19-F1
#
_cell.length_a   1.000
_cell.length_b   1.000
_cell.length_c   1.000
_cell.angle_alpha   90.00
_cell.angle_beta   90.00
_cell.angle_gamma   90.00
#
_symmetry.space_group_name_H-M   'P 1'
#
loop_
_entity.id
_entity.type
_entity.pdbx_description
1 polymer ?
#
loop_
_entity_poly.entity_id
_entity_poly.type
_entity_poly.pdbx_seq_one_letter_code
_entity_poly.pdbx_strand_id
1 'polypeptide(L)'
;MRRGAILVLLAAAAPLEARAAARARDGGTLRLAVLPEVRADRWGETPEGAALRELVAAPLCRVEGGGRVQPVLASVQRTADGVSVVPRPGARFSSGAPLGTAELAQAWARAVERSPVARAALGPVRELAPTLEQQSRGKAAGLLLPLAHPWPDLEVSLCHPALAPVLGDGGSDGVGPYAPDGAERGRAVPAFPEGRPHPDGFLVSTLARRAAQRALETRSAQVLLGDGGEAAAPALFATYLVSRPQARPMVSLLETRLDRPALVRSFVGSPAAAMPGLLPPSLGGPERSASAGGSPGRGSGTALLLYAADRPGQRAVAQRLQILLRDAGVSLRLGARTPEALDRDWRAGQGDLALRSVLLPPVPAAALAVVLELAGDPGAGRRELAGLGALADERERAARTRERALQLAGALPVVPLYVEGLRARLDPALVDVRRDAFGLWTLDDAWWP
;
A
#
# COMPACT_ATOMS: atom_id res chain seq x y z
N MET A 1 60.77 13.67 -38.09
CA MET A 1 60.33 12.38 -37.49
C MET A 1 60.36 12.52 -35.96
N ARG A 2 59.32 11.99 -35.28
CA ARG A 2 59.13 11.88 -33.81
C ARG A 2 58.76 13.20 -33.11
N ARG A 3 57.48 13.37 -32.71
CA ARG A 3 56.76 12.87 -31.51
C ARG A 3 56.90 13.87 -30.33
N GLY A 4 55.78 14.43 -29.88
CA GLY A 4 55.68 14.98 -28.53
C GLY A 4 54.68 16.13 -28.39
N ALA A 5 53.42 15.82 -28.07
CA ALA A 5 52.57 16.53 -27.11
C ALA A 5 51.13 15.98 -27.17
N ILE A 6 50.93 14.77 -26.66
CA ILE A 6 49.63 14.30 -26.16
C ILE A 6 49.73 14.40 -24.64
N LEU A 7 49.09 15.39 -24.03
CA LEU A 7 48.87 15.40 -22.58
C LEU A 7 47.85 16.47 -22.14
N VAL A 8 46.56 16.24 -22.38
CA VAL A 8 45.48 16.75 -21.49
C VAL A 8 44.30 15.78 -21.58
N LEU A 9 44.36 14.70 -20.79
CA LEU A 9 43.22 13.84 -20.48
C LEU A 9 43.54 13.13 -19.17
N LEU A 10 43.35 13.83 -18.05
CA LEU A 10 43.29 13.21 -16.73
C LEU A 10 41.98 13.65 -16.08
N ALA A 11 41.06 12.69 -16.19
CA ALA A 11 39.78 12.54 -15.56
C ALA A 11 39.57 13.36 -14.28
N ALA A 12 38.50 14.15 -14.29
CA ALA A 12 37.76 14.52 -13.09
C ALA A 12 37.16 13.23 -12.48
N ALA A 13 37.91 12.62 -11.57
CA ALA A 13 37.38 11.60 -10.67
C ALA A 13 36.45 12.29 -9.67
N ALA A 14 35.14 12.19 -9.92
CA ALA A 14 34.11 12.52 -8.94
C ALA A 14 34.23 11.59 -7.72
N PRO A 15 33.88 12.06 -6.50
CA PRO A 15 34.08 11.28 -5.28
C PRO A 15 32.99 10.20 -5.16
N LEU A 16 33.22 9.04 -5.77
CA LEU A 16 32.38 7.84 -5.63
C LEU A 16 32.93 6.84 -4.60
N GLU A 17 34.09 7.11 -3.97
CA GLU A 17 34.83 6.11 -3.19
C GLU A 17 34.73 6.22 -1.65
N ALA A 18 33.91 7.11 -1.09
CA ALA A 18 33.77 7.19 0.38
C ALA A 18 32.77 6.21 1.00
N ARG A 19 31.89 5.56 0.21
CA ARG A 19 30.89 4.62 0.73
C ARG A 19 31.41 3.18 0.91
N ALA A 20 32.52 2.82 0.29
CA ALA A 20 33.04 1.45 0.32
C ALA A 20 33.84 1.08 1.58
N ALA A 21 34.16 2.03 2.46
CA ALA A 21 35.06 1.82 3.60
C ALA A 21 34.39 1.92 5.00
N ALA A 22 33.12 2.32 5.07
CA ALA A 22 32.42 2.41 6.35
C ALA A 22 31.79 1.04 6.67
N ARG A 23 32.29 0.37 7.72
CA ARG A 23 31.65 -0.84 8.24
C ARG A 23 30.33 -0.45 8.91
N ALA A 24 29.26 -1.18 8.61
CA ALA A 24 28.01 -1.06 9.34
C ALA A 24 28.29 -1.14 10.85
N ARG A 25 27.87 -0.11 11.58
CA ARG A 25 27.92 -0.12 13.04
C ARG A 25 26.57 -0.61 13.52
N ASP A 26 26.58 -1.83 14.05
CA ASP A 26 25.43 -2.34 14.77
C ASP A 26 25.19 -1.49 16.02
N GLY A 27 23.91 -1.22 16.27
CA GLY A 27 23.40 -0.72 17.52
C GLY A 27 22.86 0.70 17.50
N GLY A 28 22.43 1.16 18.67
CA GLY A 28 21.78 2.44 18.85
C GLY A 28 20.27 2.39 18.60
N THR A 29 19.61 3.55 18.69
CA THR A 29 18.15 3.66 18.58
C THR A 29 17.79 4.48 17.35
N LEU A 30 17.08 3.87 16.41
CA LEU A 30 16.51 4.56 15.26
C LEU A 30 15.38 5.49 15.73
N ARG A 31 15.54 6.81 15.57
CA ARG A 31 14.55 7.81 15.99
C ARG A 31 13.71 8.25 14.79
N LEU A 32 12.42 7.97 14.84
CA LEU A 32 11.43 8.34 13.84
C LEU A 32 10.59 9.51 14.35
N ALA A 33 10.53 10.59 13.59
CA ALA A 33 9.52 11.62 13.74
C ALA A 33 8.33 11.30 12.83
N VAL A 34 7.12 11.26 13.37
CA VAL A 34 5.91 10.98 12.59
C VAL A 34 4.87 12.08 12.78
N LEU A 35 4.12 12.40 11.73
CA LEU A 35 2.98 13.30 11.86
C LEU A 35 1.80 12.61 12.57
N PRO A 36 0.89 13.37 13.22
CA PRO A 36 -0.26 12.80 13.93
C PRO A 36 -1.14 11.88 13.07
N GLU A 37 -1.34 12.21 11.80
CA GLU A 37 -2.09 11.39 10.84
C GLU A 37 -1.43 10.03 10.56
N VAL A 38 -0.09 9.96 10.52
CA VAL A 38 0.64 8.69 10.36
C VAL A 38 0.45 7.83 11.60
N ARG A 39 0.47 8.45 12.78
CA ARG A 39 0.25 7.74 14.04
C ARG A 39 -1.18 7.22 14.21
N ALA A 40 -2.15 7.89 13.60
CA ALA A 40 -3.55 7.48 13.64
C ALA A 40 -3.82 6.22 12.81
N ASP A 41 -2.99 5.92 11.80
CA ASP A 41 -3.08 4.73 10.96
C ASP A 41 -2.53 3.48 11.66
N ARG A 42 -3.30 2.96 12.61
CA ARG A 42 -2.92 1.79 13.43
C ARG A 42 -2.72 0.51 12.64
N TRP A 43 -3.28 0.43 11.44
CA TRP A 43 -3.25 -0.76 10.60
C TRP A 43 -2.26 -0.66 9.44
N GLY A 44 -1.55 0.46 9.30
CA GLY A 44 -0.64 0.65 8.18
C GLY A 44 -1.35 0.49 6.84
N GLU A 45 -2.52 1.10 6.68
CA GLU A 45 -3.22 1.13 5.40
C GLU A 45 -2.63 2.18 4.44
N THR A 46 -1.99 3.21 4.98
CA THR A 46 -1.22 4.22 4.25
C THR A 46 0.23 3.77 4.06
N PRO A 47 0.97 4.28 3.06
CA PRO A 47 2.38 3.95 2.89
C PRO A 47 3.24 4.25 4.12
N GLU A 48 3.00 5.39 4.78
CA GLU A 48 3.73 5.80 5.97
C GLU A 48 3.41 4.89 7.17
N GLY A 49 2.13 4.56 7.35
CA GLY A 49 1.71 3.63 8.38
C GLY A 49 2.21 2.21 8.13
N ALA A 50 2.24 1.76 6.87
CA ALA A 50 2.79 0.46 6.48
C ALA A 50 4.29 0.38 6.78
N ALA A 51 5.07 1.39 6.36
CA ALA A 51 6.50 1.47 6.65
C ALA A 51 6.78 1.48 8.16
N LEU A 52 5.95 2.17 8.95
CA LEU A 52 6.06 2.14 10.41
C LEU A 52 5.68 0.77 11.00
N ARG A 53 4.61 0.15 10.48
CA ARG A 53 4.09 -1.13 10.95
C ARG A 53 5.04 -2.28 10.65
N GLU A 54 5.78 -2.23 9.54
CA GLU A 54 6.75 -3.25 9.17
C GLU A 54 7.85 -3.46 10.21
N LEU A 55 8.14 -2.46 11.05
CA LEU A 55 9.07 -2.60 12.17
C LEU A 55 8.61 -3.67 13.19
N VAL A 56 7.30 -3.84 13.37
CA VAL A 56 6.72 -4.77 14.36
C VAL A 56 5.88 -5.89 13.74
N ALA A 57 5.51 -5.77 12.47
CA ALA A 57 4.73 -6.74 11.73
C ALA A 57 5.16 -6.75 10.26
N ALA A 58 6.16 -7.56 9.94
CA ALA A 58 6.68 -7.74 8.59
C ALA A 58 5.67 -8.49 7.68
N PRO A 59 5.66 -8.22 6.36
CA PRO A 59 4.89 -9.01 5.41
C PRO A 59 5.48 -10.43 5.28
N LEU A 60 4.76 -11.34 4.60
CA LEU A 60 5.27 -12.68 4.34
C LEU A 60 6.53 -12.69 3.49
N CYS A 61 6.61 -11.75 2.56
CA CYS A 61 7.67 -11.58 1.59
C CYS A 61 7.81 -10.10 1.23
N ARG A 62 8.95 -9.73 0.67
CA ARG A 62 9.22 -8.43 0.06
C ARG A 62 9.28 -8.59 -1.45
N VAL A 63 8.89 -7.56 -2.18
CA VAL A 63 9.03 -7.51 -3.64
C VAL A 63 10.12 -6.49 -3.95
N GLU A 64 11.23 -6.94 -4.52
CA GLU A 64 12.32 -6.03 -4.93
C GLU A 64 11.90 -5.20 -6.14
N GLY A 65 12.58 -4.08 -6.41
CA GLY A 65 12.28 -3.20 -7.55
C GLY A 65 12.31 -3.86 -8.94
N GLY A 66 12.95 -5.03 -9.07
CA GLY A 66 12.92 -5.86 -10.28
C GLY A 66 11.77 -6.86 -10.37
N GLY A 67 10.79 -6.82 -9.44
CA GLY A 67 9.66 -7.74 -9.36
C GLY A 67 9.98 -9.08 -8.69
N ARG A 68 11.22 -9.29 -8.24
CA ARG A 68 11.64 -10.51 -7.55
C ARG A 68 11.02 -10.58 -6.15
N VAL A 69 10.39 -11.71 -5.84
CA VAL A 69 9.85 -12.00 -4.51
C VAL A 69 10.94 -12.59 -3.62
N GLN A 70 11.18 -11.95 -2.47
CA GLN A 70 12.09 -12.41 -1.43
C GLN A 70 11.29 -12.87 -0.20
N PRO A 71 11.42 -14.12 0.25
CA PRO A 71 10.69 -14.61 1.43
C PRO A 71 11.22 -13.98 2.72
N VAL A 72 10.31 -13.47 3.57
CA VAL A 72 10.64 -12.85 4.87
C VAL A 72 10.16 -13.73 6.01
N LEU A 73 8.84 -13.89 6.16
CA LEU A 73 8.21 -14.73 7.20
C LEU A 73 7.72 -16.07 6.68
N ALA A 74 7.49 -16.20 5.37
CA ALA A 74 7.05 -17.45 4.77
C ALA A 74 7.61 -17.60 3.35
N SER A 75 7.80 -18.84 2.92
CA SER A 75 8.01 -19.16 1.52
C SER A 75 6.69 -19.55 0.86
N VAL A 76 6.52 -19.13 -0.39
CA VAL A 76 5.37 -19.48 -1.21
C VAL A 76 5.82 -20.45 -2.30
N GLN A 77 5.12 -21.57 -2.44
CA GLN A 77 5.46 -22.63 -3.41
C GLN A 77 4.20 -23.04 -4.18
N ARG A 78 4.30 -23.12 -5.51
CA ARG A 78 3.23 -23.66 -6.35
C ARG A 78 3.23 -25.18 -6.31
N THR A 79 2.05 -25.77 -6.17
CA THR A 79 1.84 -27.22 -6.17
C THR A 79 0.79 -27.58 -7.22
N ALA A 80 0.58 -28.87 -7.48
CA ALA A 80 -0.50 -29.32 -8.34
C ALA A 80 -1.90 -28.91 -7.81
N ASP A 81 -2.03 -28.81 -6.49
CA ASP A 81 -3.29 -28.54 -5.80
C ASP A 81 -3.54 -27.04 -5.54
N GLY A 82 -2.57 -26.18 -5.84
CA GLY A 82 -2.69 -24.73 -5.65
C GLY A 82 -1.38 -24.07 -5.23
N VAL A 83 -1.43 -23.26 -4.17
CA VAL A 83 -0.27 -22.56 -3.63
C VAL A 83 -0.10 -22.90 -2.15
N SER A 84 1.06 -23.44 -1.78
CA SER A 84 1.42 -23.73 -0.40
C SER A 84 2.23 -22.58 0.20
N VAL A 85 1.78 -22.07 1.35
CA VAL A 85 2.47 -21.03 2.12
C VAL A 85 3.06 -21.66 3.37
N VAL A 86 4.38 -21.68 3.47
CA VAL A 86 5.11 -22.34 4.55
C VAL A 86 5.78 -21.28 5.42
N PRO A 87 5.30 -21.04 6.66
CA PRO A 87 5.94 -20.15 7.60
C PRO A 87 7.39 -20.57 7.88
N ARG A 88 8.31 -19.60 7.96
CA ARG A 88 9.72 -19.85 8.24
C ARG A 88 9.92 -20.22 9.70
N PRO A 89 10.76 -21.22 10.01
CA PRO A 89 11.16 -21.50 11.38
C PRO A 89 11.77 -20.27 12.05
N GLY A 90 11.48 -20.08 13.34
CA GLY A 90 11.99 -18.95 14.12
C GLY A 90 11.15 -17.68 14.05
N ALA A 91 10.21 -17.56 13.09
CA ALA A 91 9.21 -16.50 13.07
C ALA A 91 8.33 -16.60 14.33
N ARG A 92 8.32 -15.56 15.18
CA ARG A 92 7.60 -15.53 16.45
C ARG A 92 6.91 -14.20 16.68
N PHE A 93 5.73 -14.25 17.28
CA PHE A 93 5.04 -13.07 17.80
C PHE A 93 5.78 -12.50 19.01
N SER A 94 5.44 -11.28 19.41
CA SER A 94 6.08 -10.63 20.57
C SER A 94 5.84 -11.40 21.89
N SER A 95 4.75 -12.16 21.96
CA SER A 95 4.45 -13.11 23.05
C SER A 95 5.40 -14.33 23.10
N GLY A 96 6.24 -14.53 22.09
CA GLY A 96 7.11 -15.70 21.92
C GLY A 96 6.43 -16.89 21.22
N ALA A 97 5.12 -16.82 20.97
CA ALA A 97 4.40 -17.84 20.22
C ALA A 97 4.94 -17.97 18.78
N PRO A 98 5.16 -19.18 18.26
CA PRO A 98 5.62 -19.36 16.87
C PRO A 98 4.53 -18.95 15.87
N LEU A 99 4.95 -18.41 14.73
CA LEU A 99 4.07 -18.24 13.58
C LEU A 99 3.88 -19.59 12.88
N GLY A 100 2.78 -20.28 13.21
CA GLY A 100 2.34 -21.48 12.51
C GLY A 100 1.36 -21.19 11.39
N THR A 101 0.94 -22.26 10.69
CA THR A 101 -0.07 -22.22 9.63
C THR A 101 -1.45 -21.85 10.17
N ALA A 102 -1.78 -22.32 11.37
CA ALA A 102 -3.03 -22.01 12.05
C ALA A 102 -3.11 -20.51 12.39
N GLU A 103 -2.05 -19.94 12.98
CA GLU A 103 -1.99 -18.52 13.33
C GLU A 103 -2.06 -17.63 12.09
N LEU A 104 -1.39 -18.04 11.00
CA LEU A 104 -1.45 -17.35 9.72
C LEU A 104 -2.87 -17.37 9.13
N ALA A 105 -3.53 -18.53 9.12
CA ALA A 105 -4.91 -18.66 8.62
C ALA A 105 -5.89 -17.78 9.42
N GLN A 106 -5.75 -17.73 10.75
CA GLN A 106 -6.56 -16.86 11.60
C GLN A 106 -6.28 -15.38 11.35
N ALA A 107 -5.02 -14.98 11.18
CA ALA A 107 -4.65 -13.61 10.86
C ALA A 107 -5.25 -13.16 9.52
N TRP A 108 -5.24 -14.04 8.53
CA TRP A 108 -5.82 -13.76 7.21
C TRP A 108 -7.34 -13.74 7.21
N ALA A 109 -8.01 -14.59 7.99
CA ALA A 109 -9.46 -14.50 8.15
C ALA A 109 -9.87 -13.11 8.67
N ARG A 110 -9.18 -12.59 9.70
CA ARG A 110 -9.38 -11.21 10.19
C ARG A 110 -9.03 -10.15 9.14
N ALA A 111 -7.94 -10.34 8.39
CA ALA A 111 -7.51 -9.40 7.36
C ALA A 111 -8.56 -9.24 6.23
N VAL A 112 -9.14 -10.35 5.78
CA VAL A 112 -10.21 -10.41 4.76
C VAL A 112 -11.48 -9.69 5.24
N GLU A 113 -11.83 -9.81 6.52
CA GLU A 113 -12.99 -9.11 7.07
C GLU A 113 -12.81 -7.58 7.09
N ARG A 114 -11.60 -7.08 7.33
CA ARG A 114 -11.33 -5.64 7.50
C ARG A 114 -10.91 -4.92 6.21
N SER A 115 -10.19 -5.59 5.31
CA SER A 115 -9.47 -4.92 4.23
C SER A 115 -9.93 -5.41 2.86
N PRO A 116 -10.36 -4.51 1.95
CA PRO A 116 -10.63 -4.88 0.56
C PRO A 116 -9.36 -5.39 -0.15
N VAL A 117 -8.17 -4.93 0.27
CA VAL A 117 -6.93 -5.38 -0.36
C VAL A 117 -6.61 -6.82 0.00
N ALA A 118 -6.84 -7.22 1.26
CA ALA A 118 -6.70 -8.61 1.68
C ALA A 118 -7.72 -9.52 0.96
N ARG A 119 -8.97 -9.06 0.79
CA ARG A 119 -9.99 -9.76 0.00
C ARG A 119 -9.58 -9.95 -1.45
N ALA A 120 -9.06 -8.91 -2.08
CA ALA A 120 -8.59 -8.98 -3.47
C ALA A 120 -7.36 -9.88 -3.62
N ALA A 121 -6.38 -9.77 -2.72
CA ALA A 121 -5.15 -10.58 -2.76
C ALA A 121 -5.43 -12.07 -2.61
N LEU A 122 -6.43 -12.44 -1.81
CA LEU A 122 -6.86 -13.83 -1.60
C LEU A 122 -8.08 -14.22 -2.45
N GLY A 123 -8.61 -13.32 -3.28
CA GLY A 123 -9.79 -13.55 -4.12
C GLY A 123 -9.66 -14.72 -5.12
N PRO A 124 -8.47 -15.01 -5.67
CA PRO A 124 -8.24 -16.19 -6.51
C PRO A 124 -8.31 -17.53 -5.78
N VAL A 125 -8.39 -17.54 -4.43
CA VAL A 125 -8.49 -18.77 -3.64
C VAL A 125 -9.93 -19.29 -3.66
N ARG A 126 -10.08 -20.56 -4.02
CA ARG A 126 -11.36 -21.26 -4.01
C ARG A 126 -11.81 -21.47 -2.56
N GLU A 127 -13.08 -21.20 -2.28
CA GLU A 127 -13.69 -21.43 -0.96
C GLU A 127 -12.82 -20.87 0.18
N LEU A 128 -12.39 -19.61 0.04
CA LEU A 128 -11.42 -18.97 0.94
C LEU A 128 -11.81 -19.07 2.42
N ALA A 129 -13.04 -18.72 2.78
CA ALA A 129 -13.47 -18.74 4.18
C ALA A 129 -13.45 -20.16 4.78
N PRO A 130 -14.06 -21.19 4.17
CA PRO A 130 -13.89 -22.58 4.62
C PRO A 130 -12.43 -23.05 4.68
N THR A 131 -11.61 -22.68 3.69
CA THR A 131 -10.19 -23.07 3.64
C THR A 131 -9.42 -22.52 4.84
N LEU A 132 -9.58 -21.23 5.15
CA LEU A 132 -8.93 -20.60 6.29
C LEU A 132 -9.45 -21.16 7.62
N GLU A 133 -10.76 -21.39 7.74
CA GLU A 133 -11.36 -21.97 8.94
C GLU A 133 -10.82 -23.38 9.21
N GLN A 134 -10.80 -24.25 8.19
CA GLN A 134 -10.29 -25.61 8.33
C GLN A 134 -8.82 -25.62 8.76
N GLN A 135 -7.99 -24.79 8.11
CA GLN A 135 -6.55 -24.78 8.38
C GLN A 135 -6.18 -24.04 9.67
N SER A 136 -7.04 -23.14 10.16
CA SER A 136 -6.91 -22.54 11.49
C SER A 136 -6.98 -23.54 12.64
N ARG A 137 -7.56 -24.73 12.40
CA ARG A 137 -7.67 -25.84 13.36
C ARG A 137 -6.65 -26.96 13.11
N GLY A 138 -5.92 -26.89 12.00
CA GLY A 138 -4.99 -27.91 11.55
C GLY A 138 -3.58 -27.76 12.16
N LYS A 139 -2.75 -28.78 11.92
CA LYS A 139 -1.31 -28.79 12.26
C LYS A 139 -0.42 -29.04 11.04
N ALA A 140 -0.89 -28.65 9.86
CA ALA A 140 -0.16 -28.84 8.62
C ALA A 140 1.13 -27.99 8.60
N ALA A 141 2.17 -28.49 7.94
CA ALA A 141 3.44 -27.77 7.79
C ALA A 141 3.34 -26.56 6.84
N GLY A 142 2.36 -26.56 5.93
CA GLY A 142 2.07 -25.45 5.02
C GLY A 142 0.57 -25.17 4.96
N LEU A 143 0.23 -23.91 4.73
CA LEU A 143 -1.12 -23.43 4.47
C LEU A 143 -1.41 -23.59 2.97
N LEU A 144 -2.24 -24.55 2.60
CA LEU A 144 -2.58 -24.82 1.20
C LEU A 144 -3.72 -23.91 0.73
N LEU A 145 -3.49 -23.14 -0.33
CA LEU A 145 -4.46 -22.25 -0.96
C LEU A 145 -4.89 -22.84 -2.31
N PRO A 146 -6.01 -23.58 -2.37
CA PRO A 146 -6.53 -24.08 -3.63
C PRO A 146 -6.99 -22.91 -4.50
N LEU A 147 -6.60 -22.89 -5.77
CA LEU A 147 -6.98 -21.80 -6.68
C LEU A 147 -8.32 -22.09 -7.37
N ALA A 148 -9.13 -21.05 -7.53
CA ALA A 148 -10.35 -21.10 -8.33
C ALA A 148 -10.06 -21.03 -9.84
N HIS A 149 -8.94 -20.40 -10.21
CA HIS A 149 -8.40 -20.30 -11.57
C HIS A 149 -6.89 -20.05 -11.49
N PRO A 150 -6.12 -20.25 -12.58
CA PRO A 150 -4.71 -19.85 -12.61
C PRO A 150 -4.54 -18.38 -12.20
N TRP A 151 -3.57 -18.10 -11.35
CA TRP A 151 -3.25 -16.72 -10.93
C TRP A 151 -1.73 -16.58 -10.71
N PRO A 152 -0.96 -16.24 -11.76
CA PRO A 152 0.50 -16.10 -11.69
C PRO A 152 0.96 -15.06 -10.66
N ASP A 153 0.18 -13.99 -10.48
CA ASP A 153 0.54 -12.85 -9.63
C ASP A 153 0.15 -13.04 -8.14
N LEU A 154 -0.23 -14.26 -7.73
CA LEU A 154 -0.61 -14.54 -6.33
C LEU A 154 0.55 -14.28 -5.37
N GLU A 155 1.76 -14.73 -5.70
CA GLU A 155 2.94 -14.60 -4.84
C GLU A 155 3.22 -13.14 -4.49
N VAL A 156 3.20 -12.24 -5.49
CA VAL A 156 3.34 -10.80 -5.29
C VAL A 156 2.19 -10.24 -4.43
N SER A 157 0.96 -10.71 -4.65
CA SER A 157 -0.21 -10.29 -3.89
C SER A 157 -0.11 -10.69 -2.40
N LEU A 158 0.48 -11.85 -2.10
CA LEU A 158 0.69 -12.34 -0.74
C LEU A 158 1.76 -11.56 0.03
N CYS A 159 2.63 -10.81 -0.66
CA CYS A 159 3.59 -9.90 -0.04
C CYS A 159 2.96 -8.59 0.45
N HIS A 160 1.68 -8.35 0.18
CA HIS A 160 1.03 -7.08 0.53
C HIS A 160 1.00 -6.85 2.07
N PRO A 161 1.39 -5.67 2.59
CA PRO A 161 1.43 -5.38 4.04
C PRO A 161 0.10 -5.61 4.79
N ALA A 162 -1.03 -5.41 4.12
CA ALA A 162 -2.37 -5.72 4.65
C ALA A 162 -2.53 -7.19 5.13
N LEU A 163 -1.74 -8.13 4.59
CA LEU A 163 -1.70 -9.54 4.93
C LEU A 163 -0.62 -9.90 5.99
N ALA A 164 0.12 -8.92 6.51
CA ALA A 164 1.09 -9.16 7.58
C ALA A 164 0.41 -9.81 8.80
N PRO A 165 0.97 -10.91 9.35
CA PRO A 165 0.35 -11.65 10.44
C PRO A 165 0.39 -10.83 11.73
N VAL A 166 -0.80 -10.53 12.26
CA VAL A 166 -0.98 -9.83 13.54
C VAL A 166 -1.97 -10.55 14.43
N LEU A 167 -1.69 -10.54 15.73
CA LEU A 167 -2.56 -11.03 16.79
C LEU A 167 -3.52 -9.94 17.24
N GLY A 168 -4.78 -10.35 17.45
CA GLY A 168 -5.86 -9.50 17.95
C GLY A 168 -6.25 -8.33 17.05
N ASP A 169 -7.11 -7.49 17.62
CA ASP A 169 -7.73 -6.35 16.93
C ASP A 169 -6.97 -5.02 17.14
N GLY A 170 -5.82 -5.06 17.83
CA GLY A 170 -5.02 -3.87 18.15
C GLY A 170 -3.91 -3.55 17.15
N GLY A 171 -3.58 -4.47 16.25
CA GLY A 171 -2.54 -4.29 15.23
C GLY A 171 -1.09 -4.19 15.74
N SER A 172 -0.88 -4.19 17.06
CA SER A 172 0.42 -3.92 17.70
C SER A 172 1.27 -5.15 17.99
N ASP A 173 0.68 -6.36 17.99
CA ASP A 173 1.39 -7.61 18.24
C ASP A 173 1.51 -8.40 16.92
N GLY A 174 2.63 -8.21 16.23
CA GLY A 174 2.94 -8.88 14.97
C GLY A 174 4.23 -9.70 15.07
N VAL A 175 4.63 -10.24 13.92
CA VAL A 175 5.95 -10.86 13.74
C VAL A 175 6.80 -9.89 12.95
N GLY A 176 7.83 -9.32 13.56
CA GLY A 176 8.67 -8.31 12.92
C GLY A 176 10.11 -8.28 13.47
N PRO A 177 10.97 -7.46 12.85
CA PRO A 177 12.36 -7.28 13.29
C PRO A 177 12.47 -6.70 14.70
N TYR A 178 11.44 -6.00 15.17
CA TYR A 178 11.39 -5.43 16.52
C TYR A 178 10.15 -5.91 17.28
N ALA A 179 10.35 -6.23 18.56
CA ALA A 179 9.26 -6.46 19.49
C ALA A 179 8.82 -5.12 20.10
N PRO A 180 7.50 -4.83 20.15
CA PRO A 180 7.00 -3.60 20.77
C PRO A 180 7.37 -3.55 22.26
N ASP A 181 7.85 -2.39 22.73
CA ASP A 181 8.09 -2.09 24.14
C ASP A 181 7.19 -0.89 24.52
N GLY A 182 5.88 -1.09 24.44
CA GLY A 182 4.91 0.00 24.54
C GLY A 182 4.64 0.65 23.18
N ALA A 183 3.98 1.82 23.21
CA ALA A 183 3.36 2.37 22.01
C ALA A 183 4.36 3.05 21.06
N GLU A 184 5.46 3.58 21.60
CA GLU A 184 6.38 4.49 20.90
C GLU A 184 7.78 3.89 20.69
N ARG A 185 8.06 2.69 21.18
CA ARG A 185 9.40 2.12 21.11
C ARG A 185 9.33 0.62 20.86
N GLY A 186 10.39 0.09 20.28
CA GLY A 186 10.56 -1.34 20.07
C GLY A 186 12.01 -1.74 20.23
N ARG A 187 12.24 -3.01 20.53
CA ARG A 187 13.56 -3.60 20.74
C ARG A 187 13.83 -4.65 19.69
N ALA A 188 15.04 -4.68 19.17
CA ALA A 188 15.44 -5.64 18.14
C ALA A 188 15.19 -7.08 18.61
N VAL A 189 14.78 -7.94 17.68
CA VAL A 189 14.59 -9.37 17.87
C VAL A 189 15.78 -10.08 17.21
N PRO A 190 16.80 -10.52 17.96
CA PRO A 190 18.00 -11.12 17.36
C PRO A 190 17.73 -12.41 16.57
N ALA A 191 16.63 -13.10 16.90
CA ALA A 191 16.22 -14.35 16.26
C ALA A 191 15.24 -14.13 15.08
N PHE A 192 15.08 -12.90 14.58
CA PHE A 192 14.22 -12.63 13.43
C PHE A 192 14.72 -13.40 12.19
N PRO A 193 13.86 -13.97 11.33
CA PRO A 193 14.28 -14.87 10.25
C PRO A 193 15.24 -14.29 9.21
N GLU A 194 15.29 -12.96 9.05
CA GLU A 194 16.24 -12.28 8.16
C GLU A 194 17.57 -11.91 8.84
N GLY A 195 17.69 -12.18 10.14
CA GLY A 195 18.85 -11.82 10.96
C GLY A 195 18.52 -10.73 11.97
N ARG A 196 19.52 -10.37 12.78
CA ARG A 196 19.40 -9.28 13.75
C ARG A 196 19.36 -7.94 12.99
N PRO A 197 18.37 -7.06 13.25
CA PRO A 197 18.37 -5.70 12.71
C PRO A 197 19.61 -4.91 13.13
N HIS A 198 20.05 -3.97 12.30
CA HIS A 198 21.22 -3.15 12.60
C HIS A 198 20.97 -2.22 13.82
N PRO A 199 19.87 -1.47 13.91
CA PRO A 199 19.51 -0.75 15.14
C PRO A 199 19.10 -1.69 16.27
N ASP A 200 19.47 -1.39 17.53
CA ASP A 200 19.05 -2.16 18.72
C ASP A 200 17.58 -1.95 19.07
N GLY A 201 16.99 -0.88 18.54
CA GLY A 201 15.61 -0.53 18.76
C GLY A 201 15.22 0.71 17.98
N PHE A 202 13.95 1.07 18.12
CA PHE A 202 13.42 2.29 17.54
C PHE A 202 12.67 3.12 18.58
N LEU A 203 12.54 4.42 18.32
CA LEU A 203 11.73 5.36 19.07
C LEU A 203 10.92 6.23 18.09
N VAL A 204 9.62 6.32 18.31
CA VAL A 204 8.66 7.06 17.49
C VAL A 204 8.18 8.28 18.27
N SER A 205 8.45 9.47 17.76
CA SER A 205 7.97 10.73 18.31
C SER A 205 6.87 11.30 17.40
N THR A 206 5.66 11.45 17.95
CA THR A 206 4.55 12.10 17.22
C THR A 206 4.69 13.60 17.34
N LEU A 207 4.97 14.29 16.24
CA LEU A 207 5.30 15.72 16.22
C LEU A 207 4.48 16.49 15.19
N ALA A 208 4.15 17.74 15.49
CA ALA A 208 3.60 18.65 14.48
C ALA A 208 4.62 18.86 13.35
N ARG A 209 4.15 19.10 12.11
CA ARG A 209 5.00 19.18 10.90
C ARG A 209 6.29 20.00 11.09
N ARG A 210 6.19 21.23 11.61
CA ARG A 210 7.36 22.10 11.84
C ARG A 210 8.32 21.57 12.90
N ALA A 211 7.83 20.86 13.91
CA ALA A 211 8.68 20.24 14.93
C ALA A 211 9.36 18.98 14.38
N ALA A 212 8.63 18.20 13.58
CA ALA A 212 9.15 17.00 12.93
C ALA A 212 10.26 17.32 11.91
N GLN A 213 10.08 18.38 11.11
CA GLN A 213 11.14 18.90 10.21
C GLN A 213 12.38 19.35 10.97
N ARG A 214 12.21 20.15 12.03
CA ARG A 214 13.32 20.58 12.90
C ARG A 214 14.03 19.40 13.56
N ALA A 215 13.30 18.36 13.96
CA ALA A 215 13.89 17.16 14.54
C ALA A 215 14.82 16.44 13.55
N LEU A 216 14.44 16.40 12.27
CA LEU A 216 15.29 15.87 11.20
C LEU A 216 16.50 16.78 10.93
N GLU A 217 16.29 18.08 10.81
CA GLU A 217 17.36 19.07 10.53
C GLU A 217 18.43 19.11 11.64
N THR A 218 18.00 18.97 12.90
CA THR A 218 18.88 18.93 14.08
C THR A 218 19.39 17.53 14.41
N ARG A 219 19.07 16.53 13.57
CA ARG A 219 19.43 15.11 13.74
C ARG A 219 18.96 14.48 15.06
N SER A 220 17.94 15.07 15.69
CA SER A 220 17.27 14.44 16.83
C SER A 220 16.32 13.30 16.38
N ALA A 221 16.00 13.24 15.08
CA ALA A 221 15.37 12.12 14.40
C ALA A 221 16.17 11.77 13.12
N GLN A 222 16.23 10.49 12.75
CA GLN A 222 16.84 10.01 11.50
C GLN A 222 15.83 9.84 10.38
N VAL A 223 14.56 9.63 10.71
CA VAL A 223 13.49 9.38 9.74
C VAL A 223 12.32 10.31 10.05
N LEU A 224 11.76 10.93 9.02
CA LEU A 224 10.52 11.69 9.09
C LEU A 224 9.47 11.03 8.19
N LEU A 225 8.32 10.62 8.75
CA LEU A 225 7.18 10.07 8.01
C LEU A 225 6.00 11.05 8.02
N GLY A 226 5.36 11.18 6.86
CA GLY A 226 4.17 12.02 6.61
C GLY A 226 4.47 13.36 5.93
N ASP A 227 5.73 13.68 5.66
CA ASP A 227 6.14 14.95 5.03
C ASP A 227 7.24 14.76 3.98
N GLY A 228 7.12 15.52 2.89
CA GLY A 228 8.04 15.45 1.75
C GLY A 228 7.95 14.14 0.96
N GLY A 229 9.02 13.82 0.25
CA GLY A 229 9.15 12.60 -0.55
C GLY A 229 9.70 12.89 -1.95
N GLU A 230 10.26 11.86 -2.56
CA GLU A 230 10.85 11.94 -3.89
C GLU A 230 9.76 11.85 -4.95
N ALA A 231 9.70 12.82 -5.86
CA ALA A 231 8.69 12.84 -6.92
C ALA A 231 8.75 11.61 -7.85
N ALA A 232 9.91 10.96 -7.96
CA ALA A 232 10.13 9.78 -8.80
C ALA A 232 9.79 8.44 -8.09
N ALA A 233 9.44 8.46 -6.80
CA ALA A 233 9.10 7.24 -6.08
C ALA A 233 7.80 6.62 -6.62
N PRO A 234 7.67 5.27 -6.63
CA PRO A 234 6.41 4.62 -6.98
C PRO A 234 5.26 5.14 -6.12
N ALA A 235 4.23 5.68 -6.77
CA ALA A 235 2.97 6.03 -6.13
C ALA A 235 1.97 4.90 -6.40
N LEU A 236 1.60 4.18 -5.34
CA LEU A 236 0.68 3.03 -5.40
C LEU A 236 -0.46 3.12 -4.39
N PHE A 237 -0.51 4.16 -3.55
CA PHE A 237 -1.64 4.40 -2.65
C PHE A 237 -2.74 5.17 -3.40
N ALA A 238 -3.64 4.43 -4.03
CA ALA A 238 -4.66 4.97 -4.92
C ALA A 238 -5.94 5.31 -4.16
N THR A 239 -6.51 6.48 -4.45
CA THR A 239 -7.79 6.93 -3.92
C THR A 239 -8.85 6.94 -5.02
N TYR A 240 -9.95 6.22 -4.75
CA TYR A 240 -11.12 6.10 -5.61
C TYR A 240 -12.35 6.66 -4.93
N LEU A 241 -13.27 7.22 -5.72
CA LEU A 241 -14.65 7.45 -5.33
C LEU A 241 -15.49 6.25 -5.80
N VAL A 242 -16.01 5.48 -4.87
CA VAL A 242 -16.93 4.37 -5.17
C VAL A 242 -18.37 4.82 -4.98
N SER A 243 -19.28 4.25 -5.76
CA SER A 243 -20.68 4.67 -5.77
C SER A 243 -21.66 3.51 -5.75
N ARG A 244 -22.82 3.74 -5.15
CA ARG A 244 -23.96 2.83 -5.27
C ARG A 244 -24.71 3.07 -6.60
N PRO A 245 -25.47 2.10 -7.11
CA PRO A 245 -26.22 2.25 -8.36
C PRO A 245 -27.11 3.51 -8.40
N GLN A 246 -27.77 3.86 -7.28
CA GLN A 246 -28.61 5.05 -7.19
C GLN A 246 -27.83 6.38 -7.30
N ALA A 247 -26.53 6.38 -7.00
CA ALA A 247 -25.68 7.56 -7.04
C ALA A 247 -25.04 7.80 -8.42
N ARG A 248 -25.22 6.89 -9.39
CA ARG A 248 -24.59 6.98 -10.72
C ARG A 248 -24.85 8.30 -11.45
N PRO A 249 -26.08 8.85 -11.50
CA PRO A 249 -26.31 10.13 -12.18
C PRO A 249 -25.50 11.28 -11.58
N MET A 250 -25.35 11.29 -10.25
CA MET A 250 -24.55 12.28 -9.53
C MET A 250 -23.05 12.09 -9.81
N VAL A 251 -22.57 10.86 -9.94
CA VAL A 251 -21.18 10.57 -10.29
C VAL A 251 -20.86 11.08 -11.68
N SER A 252 -21.71 10.83 -12.69
CA SER A 252 -21.52 11.36 -14.04
C SER A 252 -21.47 12.89 -14.07
N LEU A 253 -22.30 13.54 -13.24
CA LEU A 253 -22.29 14.99 -13.06
C LEU A 253 -20.97 15.50 -12.46
N LEU A 254 -20.40 14.76 -11.53
CA LEU A 254 -19.13 15.07 -10.86
C LEU A 254 -17.94 14.86 -11.80
N GLU A 255 -17.91 13.76 -12.55
CA GLU A 255 -16.80 13.43 -13.46
C GLU A 255 -16.57 14.51 -14.53
N THR A 256 -17.63 15.08 -15.08
CA THR A 256 -17.54 16.17 -16.07
C THR A 256 -16.97 17.48 -15.50
N ARG A 257 -16.99 17.65 -14.17
CA ARG A 257 -16.51 18.84 -13.46
C ARG A 257 -15.17 18.62 -12.76
N LEU A 258 -14.68 17.39 -12.75
CA LEU A 258 -13.53 16.99 -11.95
C LEU A 258 -12.21 17.26 -12.69
N ASP A 259 -11.54 18.35 -12.35
CA ASP A 259 -10.13 18.55 -12.68
C ASP A 259 -9.26 17.80 -11.66
N ARG A 260 -8.90 16.55 -11.99
CA ARG A 260 -8.06 15.69 -11.15
C ARG A 260 -6.67 16.28 -10.92
N PRO A 261 -5.95 16.80 -11.94
CA PRO A 261 -4.69 17.52 -11.72
C PRO A 261 -4.82 18.68 -10.73
N ALA A 262 -5.86 19.52 -10.83
CA ALA A 262 -6.06 20.62 -9.88
C ALA A 262 -6.40 20.13 -8.47
N LEU A 263 -7.17 19.04 -8.35
CA LEU A 263 -7.47 18.38 -7.09
C LEU A 263 -6.19 17.91 -6.40
N VAL A 264 -5.30 17.24 -7.12
CA VAL A 264 -4.01 16.77 -6.58
C VAL A 264 -3.14 17.94 -6.13
N ARG A 265 -2.94 18.95 -6.99
CA ARG A 265 -2.09 20.11 -6.66
C ARG A 265 -2.55 20.88 -5.42
N SER A 266 -3.87 20.91 -5.17
CA SER A 266 -4.45 21.75 -4.12
C SER A 266 -4.63 21.04 -2.79
N PHE A 267 -4.86 19.72 -2.80
CA PHE A 267 -5.34 18.98 -1.63
C PHE A 267 -4.51 17.75 -1.25
N VAL A 268 -3.55 17.35 -2.08
CA VAL A 268 -2.78 16.12 -1.90
C VAL A 268 -1.28 16.46 -1.82
N GLY A 269 -0.59 15.87 -0.84
CA GLY A 269 0.85 16.10 -0.67
C GLY A 269 1.66 15.28 -1.66
N SER A 270 2.75 15.85 -2.21
CA SER A 270 3.70 15.08 -3.02
C SER A 270 4.43 14.01 -2.18
N PRO A 271 4.78 12.84 -2.74
CA PRO A 271 4.63 12.46 -4.16
C PRO A 271 3.21 11.99 -4.48
N ALA A 272 2.55 12.63 -5.46
CA ALA A 272 1.19 12.30 -5.86
C ALA A 272 0.94 12.63 -7.33
N ALA A 273 0.04 11.89 -7.97
CA ALA A 273 -0.35 12.08 -9.36
C ALA A 273 -1.87 11.91 -9.53
N ALA A 274 -2.43 12.61 -10.52
CA ALA A 274 -3.82 12.40 -10.92
C ALA A 274 -3.99 11.00 -11.50
N MET A 275 -5.17 10.41 -11.33
CA MET A 275 -5.52 9.12 -11.95
C MET A 275 -6.64 9.29 -12.99
N PRO A 276 -6.29 9.41 -14.28
CA PRO A 276 -7.26 9.43 -15.36
C PRO A 276 -8.00 8.11 -15.60
N GLY A 277 -7.44 6.99 -15.15
CA GLY A 277 -7.99 5.64 -15.34
C GLY A 277 -7.82 4.78 -14.09
N LEU A 278 -8.32 3.54 -14.16
CA LEU A 278 -8.41 2.64 -13.00
C LEU A 278 -7.05 2.29 -12.39
N LEU A 279 -6.00 2.26 -13.21
CA LEU A 279 -4.63 1.97 -12.77
C LEU A 279 -3.80 3.27 -12.67
N PRO A 280 -2.86 3.36 -11.71
CA PRO A 280 -1.96 4.50 -11.61
C PRO A 280 -0.95 4.52 -12.77
N PRO A 281 -0.37 5.70 -13.09
CA PRO A 281 0.64 5.83 -14.15
C PRO A 281 1.86 4.90 -13.97
N SER A 282 2.27 4.66 -12.72
CA SER A 282 3.35 3.73 -12.36
C SER A 282 3.10 2.28 -12.80
N LEU A 283 1.84 1.90 -13.01
CA LEU A 283 1.43 0.58 -13.53
C LEU A 283 1.03 0.64 -15.01
N GLY A 284 1.39 1.73 -15.71
CA GLY A 284 1.05 1.97 -17.12
C GLY A 284 -0.40 2.37 -17.34
N GLY A 285 -1.05 2.94 -16.33
CA GLY A 285 -2.32 3.65 -16.51
C GLY A 285 -2.17 4.90 -17.39
N PRO A 286 -3.28 5.45 -17.91
CA PRO A 286 -3.24 6.65 -18.74
C PRO A 286 -2.73 7.86 -17.95
N GLU A 287 -1.84 8.66 -18.55
CA GLU A 287 -1.29 9.88 -17.93
C GLU A 287 -2.19 11.11 -18.09
N ARG A 288 -3.09 11.09 -19.08
CA ARG A 288 -4.01 12.19 -19.38
C ARG A 288 -5.43 11.67 -19.52
N SER A 289 -6.39 12.42 -18.98
CA SER A 289 -7.80 12.17 -19.22
C SER A 289 -8.15 12.56 -20.67
N ALA A 290 -8.98 11.74 -21.32
CA ALA A 290 -9.73 12.24 -22.47
C ALA A 290 -10.59 13.41 -21.99
N SER A 291 -10.53 14.55 -22.69
CA SER A 291 -11.33 15.72 -22.33
C SER A 291 -12.81 15.36 -22.49
N ALA A 292 -13.55 15.34 -21.38
CA ALA A 292 -14.99 15.15 -21.41
C ALA A 292 -15.64 16.46 -21.90
N GLY A 293 -15.88 16.54 -23.20
CA GLY A 293 -16.66 17.62 -23.83
C GLY A 293 -18.15 17.41 -23.58
N GLY A 294 -18.63 17.80 -22.40
CA GLY A 294 -20.05 17.78 -22.06
C GLY A 294 -20.45 19.07 -21.38
N SER A 295 -21.58 19.66 -21.78
CA SER A 295 -22.14 20.79 -21.02
C SER A 295 -22.58 20.29 -19.64
N PRO A 296 -22.22 21.01 -18.56
CA PRO A 296 -22.62 20.64 -17.21
C PRO A 296 -24.15 20.72 -17.09
N GLY A 297 -24.83 19.56 -17.11
CA GLY A 297 -26.26 19.48 -16.77
C GLY A 297 -26.53 19.92 -15.34
N ARG A 298 -27.79 20.15 -14.96
CA ARG A 298 -28.17 20.38 -13.55
C ARG A 298 -28.64 19.08 -12.91
N GLY A 299 -28.22 18.83 -11.68
CA GLY A 299 -28.68 17.72 -10.87
C GLY A 299 -29.67 18.16 -9.79
N SER A 300 -30.34 17.20 -9.17
CA SER A 300 -31.12 17.39 -7.94
C SER A 300 -30.95 16.16 -7.04
N GLY A 301 -31.12 16.33 -5.74
CA GLY A 301 -31.07 15.24 -4.76
C GLY A 301 -30.08 15.48 -3.62
N THR A 302 -30.08 14.54 -2.68
CA THR A 302 -29.15 14.51 -1.54
C THR A 302 -28.43 13.16 -1.51
N ALA A 303 -27.14 13.16 -1.21
CA ALA A 303 -26.35 11.95 -1.04
C ALA A 303 -25.42 12.05 0.17
N LEU A 304 -25.04 10.91 0.73
CA LEU A 304 -24.04 10.80 1.79
C LEU A 304 -22.72 10.25 1.25
N LEU A 305 -21.64 11.04 1.38
CA LEU A 305 -20.26 10.63 1.11
C LEU A 305 -19.55 10.22 2.39
N LEU A 306 -19.16 8.95 2.49
CA LEU A 306 -18.31 8.45 3.55
C LEU A 306 -16.83 8.65 3.23
N TYR A 307 -16.01 8.95 4.24
CA TYR A 307 -14.55 9.08 4.10
C TYR A 307 -13.83 8.78 5.41
N ALA A 308 -12.54 8.47 5.35
CA ALA A 308 -11.71 8.17 6.50
C ALA A 308 -11.27 9.47 7.22
N ALA A 309 -11.59 9.56 8.52
CA ALA A 309 -11.42 10.76 9.34
C ALA A 309 -9.95 11.06 9.69
N ASP A 310 -9.14 10.01 9.74
CA ASP A 310 -7.70 10.04 10.01
C ASP A 310 -6.86 10.43 8.78
N ARG A 311 -7.50 10.69 7.63
CA ARG A 311 -6.86 11.11 6.38
C ARG A 311 -7.22 12.57 6.06
N PRO A 312 -6.42 13.57 6.47
CA PRO A 312 -6.70 14.98 6.21
C PRO A 312 -6.93 15.29 4.72
N GLY A 313 -6.17 14.64 3.83
CA GLY A 313 -6.33 14.76 2.39
C GLY A 313 -7.72 14.34 1.91
N GLN A 314 -8.26 13.23 2.42
CA GLN A 314 -9.62 12.78 2.06
C GLN A 314 -10.70 13.76 2.51
N ARG A 315 -10.55 14.36 3.70
CA ARG A 315 -11.50 15.40 4.16
C ARG A 315 -11.54 16.59 3.20
N ALA A 316 -10.37 17.10 2.81
CA ALA A 316 -10.27 18.24 1.89
C ALA A 316 -10.86 17.90 0.51
N VAL A 317 -10.56 16.69 0.01
CA VAL A 317 -11.14 16.18 -1.23
C VAL A 317 -12.67 16.05 -1.12
N ALA A 318 -13.19 15.46 -0.04
CA ALA A 318 -14.63 15.33 0.18
C ALA A 318 -15.35 16.69 0.20
N GLN A 319 -14.75 17.70 0.85
CA GLN A 319 -15.25 19.08 0.84
C GLN A 319 -15.22 19.69 -0.57
N ARG A 320 -14.17 19.43 -1.35
CA ARG A 320 -14.11 19.89 -2.74
C ARG A 320 -15.21 19.25 -3.59
N LEU A 321 -15.44 17.94 -3.46
CA LEU A 321 -16.52 17.25 -4.16
C LEU A 321 -17.90 17.78 -3.75
N GLN A 322 -18.09 18.08 -2.47
CA GLN A 322 -19.31 18.73 -1.96
C GLN A 322 -19.56 20.08 -2.64
N ILE A 323 -18.52 20.91 -2.79
CA ILE A 323 -18.63 22.21 -3.49
C ILE A 323 -19.02 22.00 -4.96
N LEU A 324 -18.32 21.10 -5.68
CA LEU A 324 -18.59 20.84 -7.10
C LEU A 324 -20.04 20.37 -7.36
N LEU A 325 -20.58 19.53 -6.47
CA LEU A 325 -21.96 19.05 -6.58
C LEU A 325 -22.99 20.09 -6.14
N ARG A 326 -22.69 20.89 -5.11
CA ARG A 326 -23.55 22.01 -4.69
C ARG A 326 -23.74 23.02 -5.81
N ASP A 327 -22.66 23.38 -6.50
CA ASP A 327 -22.70 24.31 -7.63
C ASP A 327 -23.51 23.73 -8.82
N ALA A 328 -23.72 22.41 -8.83
CA ALA A 328 -24.54 21.69 -9.80
C ALA A 328 -25.99 21.41 -9.33
N GLY A 329 -26.39 21.90 -8.14
CA GLY A 329 -27.74 21.73 -7.58
C GLY A 329 -27.95 20.47 -6.73
N VAL A 330 -26.89 19.74 -6.39
CA VAL A 330 -26.95 18.49 -5.61
C VAL A 330 -26.37 18.70 -4.21
N SER A 331 -27.07 18.24 -3.17
CA SER A 331 -26.60 18.33 -1.78
C SER A 331 -25.78 17.11 -1.41
N LEU A 332 -24.50 17.28 -1.07
CA LEU A 332 -23.65 16.20 -0.58
C LEU A 332 -23.40 16.36 0.92
N ARG A 333 -23.84 15.41 1.73
CA ARG A 333 -23.53 15.32 3.16
C ARG A 333 -22.23 14.52 3.34
N LEU A 334 -21.38 14.96 4.27
CA LEU A 334 -20.09 14.31 4.55
C LEU A 334 -20.17 13.50 5.84
N GLY A 335 -19.81 12.22 5.78
CA GLY A 335 -19.79 11.29 6.91
C GLY A 335 -18.39 10.79 7.19
N ALA A 336 -17.69 11.41 8.14
CA ALA A 336 -16.39 10.93 8.60
C ALA A 336 -16.53 9.59 9.34
N ARG A 337 -15.61 8.66 9.11
CA ARG A 337 -15.53 7.34 9.76
C ARG A 337 -14.09 7.01 10.13
N THR A 338 -13.88 6.13 11.11
CA THR A 338 -12.57 5.46 11.21
C THR A 338 -12.39 4.53 9.99
N PRO A 339 -11.16 4.18 9.59
CA PRO A 339 -10.94 3.28 8.46
C PRO A 339 -11.72 1.95 8.54
N GLU A 340 -11.78 1.36 9.74
CA GLU A 340 -12.48 0.09 9.98
C GLU A 340 -13.98 0.26 9.85
N ALA A 341 -14.52 1.34 10.42
CA ALA A 341 -15.92 1.68 10.30
C ALA A 341 -16.30 1.99 8.84
N LEU A 342 -15.40 2.59 8.06
CA LEU A 342 -15.66 2.93 6.67
C LEU A 342 -15.92 1.69 5.81
N ASP A 343 -15.12 0.62 5.91
CA ASP A 343 -15.37 -0.64 5.19
C ASP A 343 -16.62 -1.36 5.65
N ARG A 344 -16.80 -1.48 6.97
CA ARG A 344 -17.98 -2.12 7.54
C ARG A 344 -19.27 -1.38 7.14
N ASP A 345 -19.32 -0.08 7.35
CA ASP A 345 -20.50 0.75 7.10
C ASP A 345 -20.80 0.81 5.60
N TRP A 346 -19.78 0.94 4.74
CA TRP A 346 -19.96 0.85 3.29
C TRP A 346 -20.57 -0.49 2.91
N ARG A 347 -20.02 -1.63 3.37
CA ARG A 347 -20.58 -2.96 3.07
C ARG A 347 -22.00 -3.15 3.61
N ALA A 348 -22.31 -2.58 4.77
CA ALA A 348 -23.64 -2.58 5.37
C ALA A 348 -24.66 -1.70 4.61
N GLY A 349 -24.27 -1.06 3.51
CA GLY A 349 -25.17 -0.22 2.71
C GLY A 349 -25.36 1.18 3.27
N GLN A 350 -24.50 1.61 4.20
CA GLN A 350 -24.54 2.98 4.71
C GLN A 350 -23.80 3.90 3.72
N GLY A 351 -24.48 4.96 3.30
CA GLY A 351 -23.93 5.95 2.36
C GLY A 351 -24.15 5.60 0.89
N ASP A 352 -24.11 6.65 0.07
CA ASP A 352 -24.33 6.57 -1.38
C ASP A 352 -23.01 6.56 -2.16
N LEU A 353 -22.00 7.22 -1.57
CA LEU A 353 -20.65 7.37 -2.07
C LEU A 353 -19.65 7.07 -0.95
N ALA A 354 -18.45 6.59 -1.30
CA ALA A 354 -17.33 6.52 -0.37
C ALA A 354 -15.99 6.86 -1.03
N LEU A 355 -15.12 7.57 -0.32
CA LEU A 355 -13.71 7.70 -0.67
C LEU A 355 -12.95 6.49 -0.13
N ARG A 356 -12.32 5.73 -1.02
CA ARG A 356 -11.58 4.50 -0.70
C ARG A 356 -10.14 4.68 -1.14
N SER A 357 -9.22 4.81 -0.18
CA SER A 357 -7.78 4.75 -0.48
C SER A 357 -7.22 3.41 -0.07
N VAL A 358 -6.46 2.80 -0.97
CA VAL A 358 -5.88 1.47 -0.86
C VAL A 358 -4.46 1.48 -1.40
N LEU A 359 -3.54 0.77 -0.74
CA LEU A 359 -2.25 0.45 -1.32
C LEU A 359 -2.45 -0.64 -2.37
N LEU A 360 -2.02 -0.38 -3.61
CA LEU A 360 -2.13 -1.32 -4.72
C LEU A 360 -0.88 -2.20 -4.80
N PRO A 361 -1.03 -3.49 -5.14
CA PRO A 361 0.08 -4.33 -5.55
C PRO A 361 0.89 -3.72 -6.71
N PRO A 362 2.21 -3.94 -6.77
CA PRO A 362 3.09 -3.36 -7.79
C PRO A 362 2.99 -4.07 -9.15
N VAL A 363 1.94 -4.87 -9.37
CA VAL A 363 1.68 -5.58 -10.63
C VAL A 363 0.27 -5.25 -11.14
N PRO A 364 0.10 -4.90 -12.42
CA PRO A 364 -1.18 -4.39 -12.93
C PRO A 364 -2.39 -5.29 -12.65
N ALA A 365 -2.27 -6.60 -12.83
CA ALA A 365 -3.40 -7.51 -12.71
C ALA A 365 -3.90 -7.62 -11.26
N ALA A 366 -2.98 -7.70 -10.30
CA ALA A 366 -3.34 -7.69 -8.88
C ALA A 366 -3.85 -6.32 -8.42
N ALA A 367 -3.33 -5.22 -8.97
CA ALA A 367 -3.90 -3.88 -8.74
C ALA A 367 -5.34 -3.77 -9.27
N LEU A 368 -5.62 -4.29 -10.48
CA LEU A 368 -6.98 -4.34 -11.03
C LEU A 368 -7.91 -5.23 -10.18
N ALA A 369 -7.41 -6.31 -9.60
CA ALA A 369 -8.17 -7.15 -8.67
C ALA A 369 -8.69 -6.34 -7.47
N VAL A 370 -7.85 -5.46 -6.90
CA VAL A 370 -8.26 -4.55 -5.83
C VAL A 370 -9.37 -3.59 -6.30
N VAL A 371 -9.24 -3.04 -7.50
CA VAL A 371 -10.27 -2.14 -8.07
C VAL A 371 -11.60 -2.86 -8.30
N LEU A 372 -11.56 -4.10 -8.79
CA LEU A 372 -12.75 -4.94 -8.98
C LEU A 372 -13.42 -5.30 -7.65
N GLU A 373 -12.64 -5.54 -6.59
CA GLU A 373 -13.16 -5.73 -5.24
C GLU A 373 -13.83 -4.45 -4.71
N LEU A 374 -13.23 -3.27 -4.94
CA LEU A 374 -13.85 -1.99 -4.59
C LEU A 374 -15.16 -1.72 -5.36
N ALA A 375 -15.28 -2.23 -6.58
CA ALA A 375 -16.50 -2.11 -7.38
C ALA A 375 -17.69 -2.92 -6.81
N GLY A 376 -17.42 -3.92 -5.97
CA GLY A 376 -18.46 -4.65 -5.24
C GLY A 376 -19.24 -5.70 -6.05
N ASP A 377 -18.67 -6.20 -7.15
CA ASP A 377 -19.22 -7.34 -7.91
C ASP A 377 -18.21 -8.51 -7.97
N PRO A 378 -18.24 -9.42 -6.97
CA PRO A 378 -17.33 -10.57 -6.91
C PRO A 378 -17.50 -11.56 -8.08
N GLY A 379 -18.68 -11.58 -8.71
CA GLY A 379 -18.95 -12.44 -9.86
C GLY A 379 -18.26 -11.93 -11.12
N ALA A 380 -18.43 -10.64 -11.43
CA ALA A 380 -17.71 -9.99 -12.52
C ALA A 380 -16.21 -9.99 -12.27
N GLY A 381 -15.78 -9.66 -11.04
CA GLY A 381 -14.36 -9.69 -10.65
C GLY A 381 -13.71 -11.04 -10.96
N ARG A 382 -14.31 -12.15 -10.51
CA ARG A 382 -13.77 -13.50 -10.79
C ARG A 382 -13.67 -13.82 -12.28
N ARG A 383 -14.64 -13.40 -13.10
CA ARG A 383 -14.59 -13.62 -14.56
C ARG A 383 -13.45 -12.85 -15.21
N GLU A 384 -13.26 -11.59 -14.85
CA GLU A 384 -12.14 -10.77 -15.36
C GLU A 384 -10.79 -11.35 -14.94
N LEU A 385 -10.65 -11.72 -13.66
CA LEU A 385 -9.39 -12.25 -13.12
C LEU A 385 -9.06 -13.64 -13.68
N ALA A 386 -10.05 -14.50 -13.91
CA ALA A 386 -9.80 -15.80 -14.55
C ALA A 386 -9.19 -15.66 -15.95
N GLY A 387 -9.70 -14.71 -16.75
CA GLY A 387 -9.18 -14.44 -18.10
C GLY A 387 -7.75 -13.89 -18.08
N LEU A 388 -7.44 -12.96 -17.16
CA LEU A 388 -6.09 -12.42 -17.01
C LEU A 388 -5.11 -13.45 -16.45
N GLY A 389 -5.55 -14.27 -15.50
CA GLY A 389 -4.73 -15.28 -14.86
C GLY A 389 -4.36 -16.47 -15.75
N ALA A 390 -5.14 -16.72 -16.82
CA ALA A 390 -4.81 -17.72 -17.82
C ALA A 390 -3.58 -17.37 -18.68
N LEU A 391 -3.19 -16.09 -18.72
CA LEU A 391 -2.01 -15.63 -19.46
C LEU A 391 -0.75 -15.91 -18.64
N ALA A 392 0.13 -16.76 -19.17
CA ALA A 392 1.39 -17.12 -18.50
C ALA A 392 2.44 -15.99 -18.56
N ASP A 393 2.60 -15.35 -19.72
CA ASP A 393 3.59 -14.29 -19.91
C ASP A 393 3.20 -13.01 -19.15
N GLU A 394 4.14 -12.49 -18.35
CA GLU A 394 3.92 -11.32 -17.50
C GLU A 394 3.66 -10.05 -18.33
N ARG A 395 4.35 -9.86 -19.45
CA ARG A 395 4.23 -8.66 -20.27
C ARG A 395 2.91 -8.64 -21.03
N GLU A 396 2.52 -9.79 -21.59
CA GLU A 396 1.22 -9.97 -22.22
C GLU A 396 0.09 -9.74 -21.21
N ARG A 397 0.18 -10.34 -20.02
CA ARG A 397 -0.80 -10.17 -18.94
C ARG A 397 -0.90 -8.71 -18.50
N ALA A 398 0.22 -8.02 -18.33
CA ALA A 398 0.26 -6.59 -18.01
C ALA A 398 -0.37 -5.74 -19.12
N ALA A 399 -0.07 -6.01 -20.39
CA ALA A 399 -0.65 -5.29 -21.52
C ALA A 399 -2.17 -5.49 -21.61
N ARG A 400 -2.63 -6.75 -21.49
CA ARG A 400 -4.06 -7.08 -21.51
C ARG A 400 -4.79 -6.47 -20.33
N THR A 401 -4.17 -6.44 -19.16
CA THR A 401 -4.75 -5.81 -17.96
C THR A 401 -4.96 -4.31 -18.19
N ARG A 402 -3.98 -3.60 -18.76
CA ARG A 402 -4.13 -2.16 -19.05
C ARG A 402 -5.27 -1.89 -20.03
N GLU A 403 -5.40 -2.71 -21.07
CA GLU A 403 -6.51 -2.63 -22.03
C GLU A 403 -7.86 -2.87 -21.35
N ARG A 404 -7.97 -3.92 -20.52
CA ARG A 404 -9.19 -4.21 -19.75
C ARG A 404 -9.51 -3.08 -18.77
N ALA A 405 -8.52 -2.54 -18.07
CA ALA A 405 -8.70 -1.42 -17.15
C ALA A 405 -9.28 -0.18 -17.86
N LEU A 406 -8.87 0.10 -19.10
CA LEU A 406 -9.44 1.18 -19.92
C LEU A 406 -10.90 0.87 -20.31
N GLN A 407 -11.20 -0.35 -20.73
CA GLN A 407 -12.55 -0.77 -21.10
C GLN A 407 -13.53 -0.75 -19.91
N LEU A 408 -13.04 -1.11 -18.72
CA LEU A 408 -13.84 -1.16 -17.50
C LEU A 408 -14.07 0.22 -16.85
N ALA A 409 -13.24 1.21 -17.16
CA ALA A 409 -13.28 2.52 -16.50
C ALA A 409 -14.65 3.21 -16.57
N GLY A 410 -15.40 3.04 -17.67
CA GLY A 410 -16.76 3.60 -17.82
C GLY A 410 -17.89 2.68 -17.33
N ALA A 411 -17.60 1.42 -17.02
CA ALA A 411 -18.60 0.42 -16.65
C ALA A 411 -18.67 0.19 -15.13
N LEU A 412 -17.55 0.31 -14.44
CA LEU A 412 -17.47 0.09 -13.00
C LEU A 412 -17.99 1.31 -12.22
N PRO A 413 -18.64 1.11 -11.06
CA PRO A 413 -19.08 2.20 -10.18
C PRO A 413 -17.92 2.81 -9.38
N VAL A 414 -16.74 2.93 -10.00
CA VAL A 414 -15.47 3.34 -9.38
C VAL A 414 -14.84 4.45 -10.20
N VAL A 415 -14.69 5.62 -9.60
CA VAL A 415 -14.07 6.79 -10.22
C VAL A 415 -12.68 7.01 -9.62
N PRO A 416 -11.60 6.80 -10.39
CA PRO A 416 -10.24 7.10 -9.96
C PRO A 416 -10.06 8.60 -9.73
N LEU A 417 -9.41 8.99 -8.64
CA LEU A 417 -9.13 10.39 -8.34
C LEU A 417 -7.64 10.69 -8.46
N TYR A 418 -6.83 10.03 -7.63
CA TYR A 418 -5.40 10.28 -7.52
C TYR A 418 -4.67 9.12 -6.85
N VAL A 419 -3.35 9.10 -6.99
CA VAL A 419 -2.45 8.16 -6.33
C VAL A 419 -1.37 8.92 -5.55
N GLU A 420 -0.98 8.41 -4.39
CA GLU A 420 0.07 8.92 -3.52
C GLU A 420 1.19 7.87 -3.38
N GLY A 421 2.41 8.33 -3.13
CA GLY A 421 3.53 7.51 -2.70
C GLY A 421 3.92 7.79 -1.25
N LEU A 422 4.95 7.10 -0.77
CA LEU A 422 5.47 7.31 0.58
C LEU A 422 5.97 8.76 0.78
N ARG A 423 5.33 9.51 1.68
CA ARG A 423 5.80 10.84 2.08
C ARG A 423 6.78 10.71 3.23
N ALA A 424 8.05 10.78 2.92
CA ALA A 424 9.07 10.62 3.94
C ALA A 424 10.38 11.32 3.57
N ARG A 425 11.18 11.61 4.60
CA ARG A 425 12.54 12.14 4.49
C ARG A 425 13.50 11.38 5.41
N LEU A 426 14.74 11.24 4.97
CA LEU A 426 15.83 10.60 5.72
C LEU A 426 16.88 11.64 6.11
N ASP A 427 17.52 11.43 7.25
CA ASP A 427 18.82 12.03 7.54
C ASP A 427 19.81 11.52 6.48
N PRO A 428 20.55 12.40 5.79
CA PRO A 428 21.55 12.00 4.80
C PRO A 428 22.64 11.07 5.33
N ALA A 429 22.85 11.02 6.66
CA ALA A 429 23.80 10.11 7.30
C ALA A 429 23.26 8.68 7.46
N LEU A 430 21.95 8.45 7.26
CA LEU A 430 21.35 7.13 7.31
C LEU A 430 21.63 6.37 6.01
N VAL A 431 22.21 5.18 6.14
CA VAL A 431 22.65 4.32 5.03
C VAL A 431 21.81 3.04 5.00
N ASP A 432 21.81 2.35 3.86
CA ASP A 432 21.16 1.06 3.62
C ASP A 432 19.64 1.02 3.79
N VAL A 433 18.97 2.19 3.74
CA VAL A 433 17.52 2.26 3.57
C VAL A 433 17.15 1.87 2.15
N ARG A 434 16.38 0.78 2.01
CA ARG A 434 15.90 0.27 0.73
C ARG A 434 14.43 0.61 0.52
N ARG A 435 14.03 0.68 -0.76
CA ARG A 435 12.63 0.73 -1.17
C ARG A 435 12.24 -0.61 -1.79
N ASP A 436 11.11 -1.14 -1.36
CA ASP A 436 10.48 -2.27 -2.04
C ASP A 436 9.67 -1.79 -3.27
N ALA A 437 9.09 -2.73 -4.01
CA ALA A 437 8.27 -2.42 -5.18
C ALA A 437 6.93 -1.75 -4.82
N PHE A 438 6.46 -1.86 -3.57
CA PHE A 438 5.32 -1.09 -3.07
C PHE A 438 5.68 0.39 -2.83
N GLY A 439 6.98 0.73 -2.88
CA GLY A 439 7.50 2.06 -2.63
C GLY A 439 7.73 2.35 -1.14
N LEU A 440 7.67 1.32 -0.29
CA LEU A 440 7.83 1.40 1.17
C LEU A 440 9.30 1.31 1.57
N TRP A 441 9.65 1.92 2.70
CA TRP A 441 11.01 1.85 3.24
C TRP A 441 11.22 0.66 4.15
N THR A 442 12.32 -0.04 3.90
CA THR A 442 12.88 -1.07 4.79
C THR A 442 13.92 -0.40 5.69
N LEU A 443 13.67 -0.39 7.00
CA LEU A 443 14.43 0.40 7.99
C LEU A 443 15.21 -0.47 9.00
N ASP A 444 14.99 -1.78 9.01
CA ASP A 444 15.66 -2.75 9.87
C ASP A 444 17.15 -2.93 9.54
N ASP A 445 17.54 -2.71 8.28
CA ASP A 445 18.93 -2.72 7.83
C ASP A 445 19.60 -1.33 7.89
N ALA A 446 18.88 -0.29 8.35
CA ALA A 446 19.40 1.06 8.33
C ALA A 446 20.47 1.27 9.43
N TRP A 447 21.57 1.95 9.09
CA TRP A 447 22.62 2.29 10.07
C TRP A 447 23.21 3.67 9.80
N TRP A 448 23.93 4.22 10.78
CA TRP A 448 24.61 5.51 10.69
C TRP A 448 25.95 5.47 11.44
N PRO A 449 26.97 6.22 10.98
CA PRO A 449 28.32 6.21 11.56
C PRO A 449 28.43 6.89 12.92
#